data_AF-A0A946F0K6-F1
#
_entry.id   AF-A0A946F0K6-F1
#
_cell.length_a   1.000
_cell.length_b   1.000
_cell.length_c   1.000
_cell.angle_alpha   90.00
_cell.angle_beta   90.00
_cell.angle_gamma   90.00
#
_symmetry.space_group_name_H-M   'P 1'
#
loop_
_entity.id
_entity.type
_entity.pdbx_description
1 polymer ?
#
loop_
_entity_poly.entity_id
_entity_poly.type
_entity_poly.pdbx_seq_one_letter_code
_entity_poly.pdbx_strand_id
1 'polypeptide(L)'
;PTIDKKVVYFPVYEPKPASNVCDTGDAILYSANSTCGSAIQRKLGKGVLSKVIIQDDNLIIGISGEADKSVSTKDNIISLKSSQKATSGKIKLEGWKENY
;
A
#
# COMPACT_ATOMS: atom_id res chain seq x y z
N PRO A 1 -1.68 -6.66 4.86
CA PRO A 1 -1.10 -5.40 5.39
C PRO A 1 0.39 -5.60 5.73
N THR A 2 1.16 -4.51 5.82
CA THR A 2 2.57 -4.48 6.22
C THR A 2 2.79 -3.30 7.17
N ILE A 3 3.58 -3.47 8.22
CA ILE A 3 3.84 -2.42 9.21
C ILE A 3 5.30 -2.03 9.18
N ASP A 4 5.58 -0.72 9.17
CA ASP A 4 6.90 -0.16 9.40
C ASP A 4 6.81 1.21 10.06
N LYS A 5 7.73 1.51 10.98
CA LYS A 5 7.83 2.80 11.68
C LYS A 5 6.48 3.34 12.18
N LYS A 6 5.66 2.46 12.79
CA LYS A 6 4.30 2.75 13.30
C LYS A 6 3.27 3.13 12.23
N VAL A 7 3.51 2.84 10.96
CA VAL A 7 2.56 3.01 9.86
C VAL A 7 2.19 1.65 9.30
N VAL A 8 0.89 1.43 9.13
CA VAL A 8 0.31 0.26 8.47
C VAL A 8 0.05 0.63 7.02
N TYR A 9 0.62 -0.13 6.11
CA TYR A 9 0.40 -0.05 4.67
C TYR A 9 -0.48 -1.21 4.23
N PHE A 10 -1.55 -0.94 3.48
CA PHE A 10 -2.40 -1.99 2.95
C PHE A 10 -2.98 -1.64 1.57
N PRO A 11 -2.92 -2.60 0.63
CA PRO A 11 -3.61 -2.54 -0.65
C PRO A 11 -5.13 -2.50 -0.48
N VAL A 12 -5.82 -1.72 -1.32
CA VAL A 12 -7.26 -1.79 -1.54
C VAL A 12 -7.53 -1.73 -3.04
N TYR A 13 -8.39 -2.64 -3.52
CA TYR A 13 -8.97 -2.57 -4.85
C TYR A 13 -10.34 -1.91 -4.75
N GLU A 14 -10.55 -0.82 -5.48
CA GLU A 14 -11.85 -0.15 -5.56
C GLU A 14 -12.50 -0.43 -6.93
N PRO A 15 -13.58 -1.24 -6.98
CA PRO A 15 -14.27 -1.52 -8.24
C PRO A 15 -14.93 -0.27 -8.81
N LYS A 16 -15.21 -0.28 -10.11
CA LYS A 16 -15.94 0.81 -10.77
C LYS A 16 -17.43 0.78 -10.43
N PRO A 17 -18.09 1.95 -10.43
CA PRO A 17 -19.52 2.02 -10.17
C PRO A 17 -20.31 1.30 -11.27
N ALA A 18 -21.60 1.07 -11.02
CA ALA A 18 -22.46 0.25 -11.88
C ALA A 18 -22.51 0.72 -13.35
N SER A 19 -22.29 2.01 -13.61
CA SER A 19 -22.22 2.58 -14.97
C SER A 19 -21.12 2.00 -15.85
N ASN A 20 -20.07 1.43 -15.25
CA ASN A 20 -18.92 0.89 -15.96
C ASN A 20 -18.29 -0.29 -15.20
N VAL A 21 -19.14 -1.21 -14.74
CA VAL A 21 -18.79 -2.36 -13.90
C VAL A 21 -17.70 -3.28 -14.49
N CYS A 22 -17.58 -3.33 -15.81
CA CYS A 22 -16.60 -4.17 -16.50
C CYS A 22 -15.20 -3.54 -16.58
N ASP A 23 -15.07 -2.25 -16.25
CA ASP A 23 -13.78 -1.57 -16.27
C ASP A 23 -12.91 -1.98 -15.08
N THR A 24 -11.60 -2.03 -15.30
CA THR A 24 -10.65 -2.25 -14.22
C THR A 24 -10.76 -1.14 -13.16
N GLY A 25 -10.97 -1.56 -11.92
CA GLY A 25 -11.01 -0.73 -10.73
C GLY A 25 -9.66 -0.10 -10.38
N ASP A 26 -9.67 0.74 -9.36
CA ASP A 26 -8.49 1.49 -8.95
C ASP A 26 -7.66 0.73 -7.92
N ALA A 27 -6.34 0.79 -8.10
CA ALA A 27 -5.34 0.17 -7.25
C ALA A 27 -4.85 1.22 -6.25
N ILE A 28 -5.27 1.12 -4.99
CA ILE A 28 -5.07 2.17 -3.98
C ILE A 28 -4.21 1.63 -2.85
N LEU A 29 -3.14 2.36 -2.51
CA LEU A 29 -2.37 2.13 -1.30
C LEU A 29 -2.94 3.00 -0.18
N TYR A 30 -3.39 2.35 0.88
CA TYR A 30 -3.72 3.02 2.13
C TYR A 30 -2.53 2.99 3.08
N SER A 31 -2.34 4.10 3.79
CA SER A 31 -1.39 4.21 4.89
C SER A 31 -2.07 4.83 6.09
N ALA A 32 -1.96 4.22 7.26
CA ALA A 32 -2.52 4.73 8.51
C ALA A 32 -1.51 4.58 9.64
N ASN A 33 -1.56 5.47 10.64
CA ASN A 33 -0.78 5.25 11.86
C ASN A 33 -1.35 4.03 12.60
N SER A 34 -0.46 3.15 13.07
CA SER A 34 -0.75 1.87 13.71
C SER A 34 -1.47 1.94 15.06
N THR A 35 -1.57 3.13 15.65
CA THR A 35 -2.18 3.34 16.97
C THR A 35 -3.43 4.21 16.91
N CYS A 36 -3.43 5.27 16.10
CA CYS A 36 -4.55 6.20 16.00
C CYS A 36 -4.48 7.02 14.72
N GLY A 37 -5.63 7.52 14.25
CA GLY A 37 -5.71 8.48 13.15
C GLY A 37 -6.48 7.96 11.93
N SER A 38 -6.54 8.82 10.90
CA SER A 38 -7.23 8.53 9.64
C SER A 38 -6.28 7.90 8.62
N ALA A 39 -6.82 7.05 7.76
CA ALA A 39 -6.05 6.48 6.66
C ALA A 39 -5.91 7.50 5.52
N ILE A 40 -4.69 7.62 4.99
CA ILE A 40 -4.39 8.39 3.79
C ILE A 40 -4.41 7.41 2.61
N GLN A 41 -5.11 7.80 1.54
CA GLN A 41 -5.21 7.01 0.32
C GLN A 41 -4.33 7.59 -0.78
N ARG A 42 -3.59 6.74 -1.47
CA ARG A 42 -2.84 7.09 -2.68
C ARG A 42 -3.15 6.09 -3.77
N LYS A 43 -3.81 6.55 -4.84
CA LYS A 43 -4.00 5.75 -6.05
C LYS A 43 -2.64 5.53 -6.73
N LEU A 44 -2.31 4.27 -6.99
CA LEU A 44 -1.07 3.86 -7.65
C LEU A 44 -1.30 3.31 -9.06
N GLY A 45 -2.55 3.13 -9.47
CA GLY A 45 -2.89 2.65 -10.80
C GLY A 45 -4.31 2.09 -10.90
N LYS A 46 -4.49 1.18 -11.85
CA LYS A 46 -5.69 0.37 -12.06
C LYS A 46 -5.32 -1.11 -11.91
N GLY A 47 -6.19 -1.88 -11.26
CA GLY A 47 -5.99 -3.30 -11.00
C GLY A 47 -5.65 -3.58 -9.54
N VAL A 48 -4.98 -4.69 -9.25
CA VAL A 48 -4.78 -5.18 -7.88
C VAL A 48 -3.34 -4.99 -7.44
N LEU A 49 -3.13 -4.31 -6.31
CA LEU A 49 -1.83 -4.22 -5.66
C LEU A 49 -1.57 -5.48 -4.81
N SER A 50 -0.35 -6.00 -4.89
CA SER A 50 0.14 -7.08 -4.05
C SER A 50 0.56 -6.60 -2.65
N LYS A 51 0.94 -7.53 -1.77
CA LYS A 51 1.44 -7.19 -0.43
C LYS A 51 2.65 -6.26 -0.54
N VAL A 52 2.65 -5.20 0.29
CA VAL A 52 3.76 -4.25 0.38
C VAL A 52 4.96 -4.95 1.03
N ILE A 53 6.12 -4.90 0.39
CA ILE A 53 7.40 -5.34 0.96
C ILE A 53 8.25 -4.12 1.24
N ILE A 54 9.02 -4.16 2.32
CA ILE A 54 9.88 -3.05 2.72
C ILE A 54 11.32 -3.47 2.48
N GLN A 55 12.00 -2.65 1.68
CA GLN A 55 13.41 -2.82 1.37
C GLN A 55 14.09 -1.48 1.59
N ASP A 56 14.92 -1.42 2.63
CA ASP A 56 15.49 -0.18 3.15
C ASP A 56 14.37 0.84 3.46
N ASP A 57 14.40 2.01 2.83
CA ASP A 57 13.36 3.03 2.94
C ASP A 57 12.37 3.02 1.76
N ASN A 58 12.32 1.93 0.97
CA ASN A 58 11.39 1.79 -0.14
C ASN A 58 10.26 0.81 0.19
N LEU A 59 9.05 1.19 -0.23
CA LEU A 59 7.89 0.33 -0.34
C LEU A 59 7.89 -0.27 -1.75
N ILE A 60 8.06 -1.59 -1.82
CA ILE A 60 8.03 -2.36 -3.06
C ILE A 60 6.69 -3.06 -3.17
N ILE A 61 5.97 -2.80 -4.28
CA ILE A 61 4.58 -3.23 -4.46
C ILE A 61 4.43 -3.70 -5.90
N GLY A 62 4.07 -4.96 -6.10
CA GLY A 62 3.65 -5.44 -7.42
C GLY A 62 2.22 -4.98 -7.75
N ILE A 63 1.93 -4.70 -9.01
CA ILE A 63 0.58 -4.40 -9.53
C ILE A 63 0.19 -5.42 -10.61
N SER A 64 -1.02 -5.97 -10.49
CA SER A 64 -1.67 -6.72 -11.57
C SER A 64 -2.63 -5.77 -12.27
N GLY A 65 -2.13 -5.11 -13.32
CA GLY A 65 -2.84 -4.06 -14.06
C GLY A 65 -1.88 -2.97 -14.52
N GLU A 66 -2.37 -1.75 -14.59
CA GLU A 66 -1.64 -0.60 -15.14
C GLU A 66 -1.27 0.37 -14.02
N ALA A 67 0.01 0.67 -13.88
CA ALA A 67 0.47 1.68 -12.94
C ALA A 67 0.10 3.10 -13.40
N ASP A 68 -0.16 3.98 -12.44
CA ASP A 68 -0.38 5.39 -12.71
C ASP A 68 0.90 6.04 -13.26
N LYS A 69 0.78 6.99 -14.19
CA LYS A 69 1.93 7.66 -14.80
C LYS A 69 2.77 8.47 -13.79
N SER A 70 2.18 8.81 -12.64
CA SER A 70 2.84 9.56 -11.56
C SER A 70 3.71 8.70 -10.63
N VAL A 71 3.74 7.37 -10.81
CA VAL A 71 4.55 6.46 -10.00
C VAL A 71 5.72 5.86 -10.79
N SER A 72 6.87 5.77 -10.13
CA SER A 72 8.04 5.11 -10.72
C SER A 72 7.83 3.59 -10.71
N THR A 73 7.98 2.98 -11.88
CA THR A 73 7.81 1.55 -12.07
C THR A 73 8.94 0.94 -12.86
N LYS A 74 9.20 -0.33 -12.59
CA LYS A 74 9.94 -1.23 -13.46
C LYS A 74 9.02 -2.42 -13.73
N ASP A 75 8.57 -2.56 -14.97
CA ASP A 75 7.54 -3.52 -15.37
C ASP A 75 6.29 -3.37 -14.47
N ASN A 76 5.89 -4.45 -13.79
CA ASN A 76 4.75 -4.48 -12.88
C ASN A 76 5.14 -4.22 -11.41
N ILE A 77 6.34 -3.69 -11.15
CA ILE A 77 6.82 -3.39 -9.80
C ILE A 77 6.87 -1.87 -9.60
N ILE A 78 6.14 -1.40 -8.59
CA ILE A 78 6.14 -0.02 -8.12
C ILE A 78 7.13 0.12 -6.95
N SER A 79 7.93 1.18 -6.98
CA SER A 79 8.84 1.56 -5.89
C SER A 79 8.50 2.97 -5.39
N LEU A 80 8.16 3.08 -4.10
CA LEU A 80 7.84 4.35 -3.45
C LEU A 80 8.77 4.56 -2.26
N LYS A 81 9.22 5.79 -2.02
CA LYS A 81 9.90 6.13 -0.77
C LYS A 81 8.92 6.14 0.39
N SER A 82 9.27 5.49 1.49
CA SER A 82 8.59 5.66 2.77
C SER A 82 8.80 7.09 3.26
N SER A 83 7.72 7.80 3.56
CA SER A 83 7.77 9.16 4.12
C SER A 83 8.13 9.18 5.61
N GLN A 84 8.27 8.01 6.24
CA GLN A 84 8.48 7.89 7.68
C GLN A 84 9.97 7.77 8.02
N LYS A 85 10.43 8.65 8.92
CA LYS A 85 11.77 8.56 9.50
C LYS A 85 11.82 7.43 10.52
N ALA A 86 12.90 6.66 10.53
CA ALA A 86 13.14 5.64 11.55
C ALA A 86 13.02 6.29 12.94
N THR A 87 12.01 5.90 13.71
CA THR A 87 11.93 6.29 15.12
C THR A 87 12.82 5.33 15.90
N SER A 88 13.76 5.83 16.69
CA SER A 88 14.75 5.07 17.47
C SER A 88 14.19 4.17 18.60
N GLY A 89 12.91 3.81 18.54
CA GLY A 89 12.28 2.89 19.48
C GLY A 89 12.32 1.46 18.96
N LYS A 90 12.85 0.53 19.75
CA LYS A 90 12.87 -0.93 19.48
C LYS A 90 11.53 -1.36 18.84
N ILE A 91 11.62 -1.95 17.65
CA ILE A 91 10.49 -2.58 16.97
C ILE A 91 10.03 -3.74 17.85
N LYS A 92 8.90 -3.58 18.55
CA LYS A 92 8.14 -4.72 19.05
C LYS A 92 7.42 -5.32 17.84
N LEU A 93 7.74 -6.56 17.52
CA LEU A 93 6.99 -7.37 16.57
C LEU A 93 5.63 -7.70 17.23
N GLU A 94 4.71 -6.74 17.27
CA GLU A 94 3.31 -7.01 17.62
C GLU A 94 2.71 -7.70 16.38
N GLY A 95 2.90 -9.03 16.31
CA GLY A 95 2.27 -9.84 15.27
C GLY A 95 0.76 -9.62 15.33
N TRP A 96 0.16 -9.26 14.20
CA TRP A 96 -1.29 -9.27 14.07
C TRP A 96 -1.78 -10.69 14.35
N LYS A 97 -2.43 -10.89 15.48
CA LYS A 97 -3.14 -12.14 15.78
C LYS A 97 -4.45 -12.11 15.00
N GLU A 98 -4.52 -12.93 13.96
CA GLU A 98 -5.77 -13.25 13.29
C GLU A 98 -6.67 -13.95 14.33
N ASN A 99 -7.72 -13.28 14.80
CA ASN A 99 -8.70 -13.90 15.67
C ASN A 99 -9.59 -14.79 14.80
N TYR A 100 -9.45 -16.11 14.98
CA TYR A 100 -10.32 -17.14 14.41
C TYR A 100 -11.61 -17.27 15.23
#